data_AF-A0A7D4YB33-F1
#
_entry.id   AF-A0A7D4YB33-F1
#
_cell.length_a   1.000
_cell.length_b   1.000
_cell.length_c   1.000
_cell.angle_alpha   90.00
_cell.angle_beta   90.00
_cell.angle_gamma   90.00
#
_symmetry.space_group_name_H-M   'P 1'
#
loop_
_entity.id
_entity.type
_entity.pdbx_description
1 polymer ?
#
loop_
_entity_poly.entity_id
_entity_poly.type
_entity_poly.pdbx_seq_one_letter_code
_entity_poly.pdbx_strand_id
1 'polypeptide(L)' 'MESERQRALAVWSVLVVPFVALAVFLWTQHDLTLGFVGAYWFAPVVLTIVGVLPAPWGALRK' A
#
# COMPACT_ATOMS: atom_id res chain seq x y z
N MET A 1 -3.08 -7.58 19.95
CA MET A 1 -1.73 -7.68 19.34
C MET A 1 -1.75 -8.48 18.04
N GLU A 2 -2.06 -9.79 18.02
CA GLU A 2 -2.12 -10.56 16.76
C GLU A 2 -3.25 -10.09 15.81
N SER A 3 -4.44 -9.79 16.34
CA SER A 3 -5.59 -9.35 15.53
C SER A 3 -5.40 -7.96 14.90
N GLU A 4 -4.71 -7.04 15.58
CA GLU A 4 -4.38 -5.71 15.02
C GLU A 4 -3.33 -5.82 13.92
N ARG A 5 -2.35 -6.71 14.10
CA ARG A 5 -1.35 -7.04 13.08
C ARG A 5 -1.99 -7.67 11.85
N GLN A 6 -2.88 -8.64 12.03
CA GLN A 6 -3.66 -9.25 10.94
C GLN A 6 -4.52 -8.22 10.23
N ARG A 7 -5.17 -7.31 10.97
CA ARG A 7 -5.96 -6.22 10.40
C ARG A 7 -5.10 -5.27 9.56
N ALA A 8 -3.93 -4.89 10.06
CA ALA A 8 -3.00 -4.04 9.31
C ALA A 8 -2.56 -4.73 8.01
N LEU A 9 -2.17 -6.00 8.08
CA LEU A 9 -1.79 -6.78 6.90
C LEU A 9 -2.93 -6.94 5.90
N ALA A 10 -4.16 -7.17 6.37
CA ALA A 10 -5.33 -7.28 5.50
C ALA A 10 -5.60 -5.96 4.74
N VAL A 11 -5.59 -4.83 5.45
CA VAL A 11 -5.79 -3.50 4.85
C VAL A 11 -4.72 -3.19 3.81
N TRP A 12 -3.45 -3.43 4.13
CA TRP A 12 -2.36 -3.20 3.18
C TRP A 12 -2.36 -4.17 2.01
N SER A 13 -2.77 -5.43 2.21
CA SER A 13 -2.93 -6.39 1.11
C SER A 13 -3.95 -5.91 0.08
N VAL A 14 -5.07 -5.33 0.54
CA VAL A 14 -6.10 -4.77 -0.36
C VAL A 14 -5.58 -3.58 -1.17
N LEU A 15 -4.56 -2.87 -0.69
CA LEU A 15 -3.93 -1.77 -1.43
C LEU A 15 -2.80 -2.27 -2.35
N VAL A 16 -1.93 -3.15 -1.85
CA VAL A 16 -0.73 -3.61 -2.55
C VAL A 16 -1.08 -4.58 -3.68
N VAL A 17 -1.99 -5.54 -3.47
CA VAL A 17 -2.32 -6.56 -4.49
C VAL A 17 -2.85 -5.96 -5.80
N PRO A 18 -3.88 -5.09 -5.79
CA PRO A 18 -4.36 -4.47 -7.03
C PRO A 18 -3.33 -3.51 -7.62
N PHE A 19 -2.54 -2.81 -6.78
CA PHE A 19 -1.43 -2.00 -7.29
C PHE A 19 -0.42 -2.84 -8.07
N VAL A 20 0.01 -3.98 -7.53
CA VAL A 20 0.98 -4.86 -8.19
C VAL A 20 0.38 -5.40 -9.49
N ALA A 21 -0.87 -5.85 -9.49
CA ALA A 21 -1.53 -6.33 -10.70
C ALA A 21 -1.58 -5.24 -11.79
N LEU A 22 -1.98 -4.02 -11.41
CA LEU A 22 -2.07 -2.89 -12.33
C LEU A 22 -0.68 -2.40 -12.78
N ALA A 23 0.29 -2.36 -11.88
CA ALA A 23 1.67 -1.96 -12.19
C ALA A 23 2.33 -2.95 -13.15
N VAL A 24 2.13 -4.25 -12.98
CA VAL A 24 2.59 -5.28 -13.93
C VAL A 24 1.92 -5.09 -15.28
N PHE A 25 0.62 -4.84 -15.32
CA PHE A 25 -0.10 -4.56 -16.56
C PHE A 25 0.44 -3.32 -17.28
N LEU A 26 0.60 -2.19 -16.59
CA LEU A 26 1.17 -0.96 -17.14
C LEU A 26 2.63 -1.13 -17.57
N TRP A 27 3.40 -1.95 -16.84
CA TRP A 27 4.77 -2.30 -17.22
C TRP A 27 4.81 -3.02 -18.56
N THR A 28 3.91 -3.97 -18.80
CA THR A 28 3.83 -4.66 -20.11
C THR A 28 3.45 -3.74 -21.26
N GLN A 29 2.83 -2.59 -20.97
CA GLN A 29 2.47 -1.57 -21.96
C GLN A 29 3.51 -0.43 -22.05
N HIS A 30 4.62 -0.51 -21.30
CA HIS A 30 5.62 0.55 -21.19
C HIS A 30 5.05 1.92 -20.72
N ASP A 31 3.93 1.91 -20.01
CA ASP A 31 3.23 3.12 -19.54
C ASP A 31 3.29 3.27 -18.01
N LEU A 32 4.14 2.47 -17.34
CA LEU A 32 4.35 2.62 -15.90
C LEU A 32 5.24 3.84 -15.62
N THR A 33 4.61 4.96 -15.26
CA THR A 33 5.31 6.20 -14.92
C THR A 33 5.49 6.36 -13.40
N LEU A 34 6.56 7.04 -13.00
CA LEU A 34 6.77 7.42 -11.60
C LEU A 34 5.64 8.32 -11.06
N GLY A 35 5.05 9.15 -11.92
CA GLY A 35 3.90 9.99 -11.57
C GLY A 35 2.67 9.16 -11.19
N PHE A 36 2.38 8.09 -11.93
CA PHE A 36 1.30 7.17 -11.59
C PHE A 36 1.52 6.49 -10.24
N VAL A 37 2.74 5.97 -10.00
CA VAL A 37 3.10 5.33 -8.72
C VAL A 37 2.93 6.31 -7.56
N GLY A 38 3.46 7.54 -7.70
CA GLY A 38 3.33 8.57 -6.69
C GLY A 38 1.88 8.95 -6.42
N ALA A 39 1.07 9.15 -7.47
CA ALA A 39 -0.34 9.50 -7.35
C ALA A 39 -1.16 8.39 -6.67
N TYR A 40 -0.91 7.13 -7.03
CA TYR A 40 -1.57 5.98 -6.43
C TYR A 40 -1.26 5.85 -4.94
N TRP A 41 0.01 5.99 -4.56
CA TRP A 41 0.45 5.83 -3.16
C TRP A 41 0.30 7.08 -2.29
N PHE A 42 0.01 8.25 -2.88
CA PHE A 42 -0.11 9.50 -2.14
C PHE A 42 -1.14 9.42 -1.01
N ALA A 43 -2.38 9.04 -1.32
CA ALA A 43 -3.44 8.98 -0.32
C ALA A 43 -3.17 7.92 0.77
N PRO A 44 -2.79 6.65 0.46
CA PRO A 44 -2.40 5.68 1.47
C PRO A 44 -1.28 6.16 2.40
N VAL A 45 -0.24 6.80 1.86
CA VAL A 45 0.89 7.32 2.64
C VAL A 45 0.43 8.43 3.58
N VAL A 46 -0.31 9.42 3.07
CA VAL A 46 -0.84 10.52 3.89
C VAL A 46 -1.75 10.00 5.00
N LEU A 47 -2.68 9.09 4.67
CA LEU A 47 -3.59 8.47 5.63
C LEU A 47 -2.85 7.67 6.72
N THR A 48 -1.71 7.07 6.38
CA THR A 48 -0.86 6.39 7.37
C THR A 48 -0.15 7.39 8.28
N ILE A 49 0.33 8.51 7.73
CA ILE A 49 1.00 9.58 8.51
C ILE A 49 0.02 10.22 9.50
N VAL A 50 -1.22 10.49 9.10
CA VAL A 50 -2.24 11.06 10.00
C VAL A 50 -2.87 10.04 10.96
N GLY A 51 -2.43 8.78 10.92
CA GLY A 51 -2.89 7.73 11.84
C GLY A 51 -4.25 7.12 11.52
N VAL A 52 -4.80 7.37 10.33
CA VAL A 52 -6.07 6.78 9.87
C VAL A 52 -5.84 5.34 9.40
N LEU A 53 -4.79 5.12 8.59
CA LEU A 53 -4.37 3.78 8.19
C LEU A 53 -3.38 3.21 9.21
N PRO A 54 -3.52 1.93 9.58
CA PRO A 54 -2.57 1.28 10.48
C PRO A 54 -1.19 1.23 9.83
N ALA A 55 -0.17 1.67 10.55
CA ALA A 55 1.21 1.62 10.09
C ALA A 55 1.67 0.16 9.90
N PRO A 56 2.11 -0.23 8.69
CA PRO A 56 2.51 -1.62 8.42
C PRO A 56 3.81 -1.99 9.17
N TRP A 57 4.66 -1.01 9.47
CA TRP A 57 5.90 -1.19 10.25
C TRP A 57 5.68 -1.38 11.75
N GLY A 58 4.50 -1.07 12.29
CA GLY A 58 4.16 -1.40 13.67
C GLY A 58 4.15 -2.92 13.93
N ALA A 59 3.90 -3.71 12.88
CA ALA A 59 3.94 -5.17 12.91
C ALA A 59 5.35 -5.79 12.96
N LEU A 60 6.40 -4.99 12.73
CA LEU A 60 7.80 -5.44 12.70
C LEU A 60 8.57 -5.05 13.98
N ARG A 61 8.00 -4.21 14.83
CA ARG A 61 8.60 -3.85 16.12
C ARG A 61 8.18 -4.89 17.16
N LYS A 62 9.11 -5.79 17.51
CA LYS A 62 9.01 -6.72 18.64
C LYS A 62 8.93 -5.97 19.96
#